data_AF-A0A9E5EIY2-F1
#
_entry.id   AF-A0A9E5EIY2-F1
#
_cell.length_a   1.000
_cell.length_b   1.000
_cell.length_c   1.000
_cell.angle_alpha   90.00
_cell.angle_beta   90.00
_cell.angle_gamma   90.00
#
_symmetry.space_group_name_H-M   'P 1'
#
loop_
_entity.id
_entity.type
_entity.pdbx_description
1 polymer ?
#
loop_
_entity_poly.entity_id
_entity_poly.type
_entity_poly.pdbx_seq_one_letter_code
_entity_poly.pdbx_strand_id
1 'polypeptide(L)'
;MRSLAGRNVFVAPRRYEGIGMAFLEAMACGLPVVAHRVGGVEDLLGGAEPAGLLFYPQHSEEGTSGLLRIFDEPRLAEQLASRSLQRARNQFSIAHQAKNMVSLYQSLSSPCIGQASEGEEGAQILGNVPYWRYVWERWKRRLILH
;
A
#
# COMPACT_ATOMS: atom_id res chain seq x y z
N MET A 1 -1.24 -19.31 3.68
CA MET A 1 -1.61 -20.03 2.44
C MET A 1 -2.16 -21.40 2.83
N ARG A 2 -3.34 -21.77 2.35
CA ARG A 2 -3.91 -23.12 2.55
C ARG A 2 -4.11 -23.75 1.17
N SER A 3 -3.52 -24.92 0.96
CA SER A 3 -3.53 -25.67 -0.31
C SER A 3 -4.44 -26.89 -0.15
N LEU A 4 -5.49 -26.99 -0.97
CA LEU A 4 -6.29 -28.19 -1.18
C LEU A 4 -6.57 -28.29 -2.69
N ALA A 5 -6.21 -29.42 -3.30
CA ALA A 5 -6.53 -29.78 -4.69
C ALA A 5 -6.03 -28.83 -5.82
N GLY A 6 -4.78 -28.34 -5.73
CA GLY A 6 -4.13 -27.62 -6.85
C GLY A 6 -4.61 -26.19 -7.09
N ARG A 7 -5.50 -25.67 -6.24
CA ARG A 7 -5.98 -24.28 -6.28
C ARG A 7 -5.55 -23.59 -4.99
N ASN A 8 -4.70 -22.58 -5.11
CA ASN A 8 -4.21 -21.80 -3.98
C ASN A 8 -5.03 -20.52 -3.86
N VAL A 9 -5.44 -20.22 -2.63
CA VAL A 9 -6.17 -18.99 -2.30
C VAL A 9 -5.50 -18.34 -1.09
N PHE A 10 -5.41 -17.02 -1.11
CA PHE A 10 -4.91 -16.26 0.02
C PHE A 10 -6.09 -15.79 0.88
N VAL A 11 -6.06 -16.12 2.17
CA VAL A 11 -7.11 -15.76 3.13
C VAL A 11 -6.50 -14.94 4.26
N ALA A 12 -7.00 -13.73 4.47
CA ALA A 12 -6.54 -12.81 5.49
C ALA A 12 -7.73 -12.27 6.31
N PRO A 13 -8.25 -13.05 7.28
CA PRO A 13 -9.35 -12.65 8.15
C PRO A 13 -8.83 -11.86 9.36
N ARG A 14 -7.88 -10.93 9.16
CA ARG A 14 -7.30 -10.12 10.23
C ARG A 14 -7.87 -8.71 10.22
N ARG A 15 -7.94 -8.07 11.40
CA ARG A 15 -8.44 -6.70 11.55
C ARG A 15 -7.39 -5.64 11.17
N TYR A 16 -6.11 -6.02 11.20
CA TYR A 16 -4.97 -5.19 10.84
C TYR A 16 -3.89 -6.08 10.22
N GLU A 17 -3.56 -5.83 8.96
CA GLU A 17 -2.22 -6.11 8.44
C GLU A 17 -1.47 -4.79 8.39
N GLY A 18 -0.13 -4.83 8.46
CA GLY A 18 0.70 -3.64 8.26
C GLY A 18 0.61 -3.13 6.81
N ILE A 19 1.74 -2.89 6.18
CA ILE A 19 1.87 -2.31 4.82
C ILE A 19 1.15 -3.09 3.69
N GLY A 20 0.53 -4.23 3.98
CA GLY A 20 -0.18 -5.06 3.00
C GLY A 20 0.72 -5.95 2.14
N MET A 21 1.97 -6.20 2.56
CA MET A 21 2.94 -6.97 1.76
C MET A 21 2.46 -8.39 1.44
N ALA A 22 1.82 -9.08 2.38
CA ALA A 22 1.29 -10.42 2.13
C ALA A 22 0.18 -10.43 1.06
N PHE A 23 -0.63 -9.37 1.01
CA PHE A 23 -1.59 -9.17 -0.07
C PHE A 23 -0.88 -8.95 -1.41
N LEU A 24 0.13 -8.09 -1.46
CA LEU A 24 0.88 -7.82 -2.69
C LEU A 24 1.59 -9.06 -3.22
N GLU A 25 2.18 -9.88 -2.34
CA GLU A 25 2.79 -11.16 -2.71
C GLU A 25 1.75 -12.14 -3.27
N ALA A 26 0.61 -12.28 -2.60
CA ALA A 26 -0.48 -13.12 -3.08
C ALA A 26 -1.01 -12.64 -4.45
N MET A 27 -1.15 -11.32 -4.61
CA MET A 27 -1.59 -10.73 -5.87
C MET A 27 -0.56 -10.91 -6.99
N ALA A 28 0.73 -10.74 -6.70
CA ALA A 28 1.82 -10.97 -7.66
C ALA A 28 1.92 -12.44 -8.09
N CYS A 29 1.56 -13.37 -7.20
CA CYS A 29 1.41 -14.79 -7.51
C CYS A 29 0.13 -15.12 -8.29
N GLY A 30 -0.72 -14.13 -8.57
CA GLY A 30 -1.99 -14.32 -9.27
C GLY A 30 -2.99 -15.14 -8.47
N LEU A 31 -2.99 -15.01 -7.14
CA LEU A 31 -3.93 -15.74 -6.30
C LEU A 31 -5.21 -14.93 -6.08
N PRO A 32 -6.37 -15.60 -6.05
CA PRO A 32 -7.58 -14.98 -5.52
C PRO A 32 -7.36 -14.67 -4.03
N VAL A 33 -7.89 -13.51 -3.60
CA VAL A 33 -7.78 -13.01 -2.23
C VAL A 33 -9.16 -13.03 -1.58
N VAL A 34 -9.25 -13.54 -0.35
CA VAL A 34 -10.43 -13.45 0.52
C VAL A 34 -10.03 -12.76 1.82
N ALA A 35 -10.59 -11.60 2.13
CA ALA A 35 -10.15 -10.80 3.27
C ALA A 35 -11.24 -9.95 3.90
N HIS A 36 -10.96 -9.48 5.11
CA HIS A 36 -11.83 -8.50 5.75
C HIS A 36 -11.82 -7.16 5.01
N ARG A 37 -13.01 -6.56 4.87
CA ARG A 37 -13.20 -5.17 4.42
C ARG A 37 -12.89 -4.20 5.57
N VAL A 38 -11.60 -4.03 5.84
CA VAL A 38 -11.10 -3.15 6.91
C VAL A 38 -9.83 -2.41 6.47
N GLY A 39 -9.65 -1.18 6.96
CA GLY A 39 -8.49 -0.36 6.65
C GLY A 39 -8.33 -0.12 5.15
N GLY A 40 -7.09 -0.08 4.67
CA GLY A 40 -6.77 0.13 3.25
C GLY A 40 -6.90 -1.11 2.36
N VAL A 41 -7.45 -2.22 2.85
CA VAL A 41 -7.56 -3.47 2.06
C VAL A 41 -8.54 -3.32 0.90
N GLU A 42 -9.61 -2.55 1.09
CA GLU A 42 -10.58 -2.26 0.04
C GLU A 42 -9.93 -1.49 -1.12
N ASP A 43 -9.18 -0.44 -0.81
CA ASP A 43 -8.42 0.33 -1.81
C ASP A 43 -7.30 -0.51 -2.44
N LEU A 44 -6.62 -1.33 -1.63
CA LEU A 44 -5.56 -2.23 -2.12
C LEU A 44 -6.10 -3.21 -3.17
N LEU A 45 -7.33 -3.70 -3.02
CA LEU A 45 -7.94 -4.63 -3.96
C LEU A 45 -8.73 -3.94 -5.08
N GLY A 46 -9.04 -2.65 -5.02
CA GLY A 46 -9.65 -1.91 -6.13
C GLY A 46 -11.04 -1.35 -5.89
N GLY A 47 -11.45 -1.20 -4.63
CA GLY A 47 -12.66 -0.47 -4.25
C GLY A 47 -13.93 -1.11 -4.81
N ALA A 48 -14.62 -0.37 -5.68
CA ALA A 48 -15.92 -0.76 -6.24
C ALA A 48 -15.89 -2.06 -7.05
N GLU A 49 -14.76 -2.40 -7.67
CA GLU A 49 -14.56 -3.69 -8.34
C GLU A 49 -13.30 -4.38 -7.81
N PRO A 50 -13.40 -5.03 -6.63
CA PRO A 50 -12.22 -5.57 -5.97
C PRO A 50 -11.66 -6.79 -6.71
N ALA A 51 -10.34 -6.90 -6.73
CA ALA A 51 -9.54 -8.03 -7.18
C ALA A 51 -9.51 -9.17 -6.15
N GLY A 52 -10.61 -9.35 -5.41
CA GLY A 52 -10.76 -10.32 -4.34
C GLY A 52 -12.17 -10.27 -3.75
N LEU A 53 -12.47 -11.19 -2.83
CA LEU A 53 -13.71 -11.21 -2.08
C LEU A 53 -13.49 -10.54 -0.72
N LEU A 54 -14.29 -9.51 -0.45
CA LEU A 54 -14.23 -8.71 0.76
C LEU A 54 -15.49 -8.91 1.58
N PHE A 55 -15.31 -9.23 2.86
CA PHE A 55 -16.40 -9.43 3.81
C PHE A 55 -16.16 -8.66 5.11
N TYR A 56 -17.21 -8.30 5.82
CA TYR A 56 -17.05 -7.60 7.09
C TYR A 56 -16.67 -8.59 8.21
N PRO A 57 -15.83 -8.20 9.19
CA PRO A 57 -15.38 -9.10 10.27
C PRO A 57 -16.49 -9.74 11.10
N GLN A 58 -17.67 -9.12 11.15
CA GLN A 58 -18.84 -9.61 11.87
C GLN A 58 -19.57 -10.73 11.12
N HIS A 59 -19.23 -10.95 9.84
CA HIS A 59 -19.91 -11.87 8.93
C HIS A 59 -18.93 -12.95 8.44
N SER A 60 -18.34 -13.70 9.36
CA SER A 60 -17.39 -14.79 9.03
C SER A 60 -17.97 -15.86 8.11
N GLU A 61 -19.30 -16.03 8.12
CA GLU A 61 -20.02 -16.90 7.19
C GLU A 61 -19.87 -16.45 5.73
N GLU A 62 -19.82 -15.14 5.47
CA GLU A 62 -19.57 -14.60 4.12
C GLU A 62 -18.16 -14.91 3.63
N GLY A 63 -17.17 -14.87 4.53
CA GLY A 63 -15.81 -15.27 4.19
C GLY A 63 -15.72 -16.76 3.84
N THR A 64 -16.48 -17.60 4.55
CA THR A 64 -16.54 -19.04 4.30
C THR A 64 -17.27 -19.35 2.99
N SER A 65 -18.42 -18.72 2.74
CA SER A 65 -19.16 -18.90 1.49
C SER A 65 -18.38 -18.37 0.29
N GLY A 66 -17.70 -17.23 0.42
CA GLY A 66 -16.80 -16.71 -0.60
C GLY A 66 -15.65 -17.66 -0.92
N LEU A 67 -15.06 -18.29 0.11
CA LEU A 67 -14.04 -19.30 -0.08
C LEU A 67 -14.58 -20.52 -0.85
N LEU A 68 -15.75 -21.04 -0.47
CA LEU A 68 -16.39 -22.16 -1.15
C LEU A 68 -16.68 -21.84 -2.62
N ARG A 69 -17.21 -20.64 -2.90
CA ARG A 69 -17.46 -20.18 -4.28
C ARG A 69 -16.19 -20.18 -5.14
N ILE A 70 -15.04 -19.80 -4.60
CA ILE A 70 -13.77 -19.85 -5.34
C ILE A 70 -13.40 -21.30 -5.72
N PHE A 71 -13.70 -22.27 -4.84
CA PHE A 71 -13.45 -23.68 -5.13
C PHE A 71 -14.48 -24.26 -6.11
N ASP A 72 -15.75 -23.90 -5.96
CA ASP A 72 -16.88 -24.45 -6.73
C ASP A 72 -17.05 -23.80 -8.11
N GLU A 73 -16.63 -22.54 -8.29
CA GLU A 73 -16.80 -21.77 -9.54
C GLU A 73 -15.43 -21.50 -10.19
N PRO A 74 -14.95 -22.34 -11.13
CA PRO A 74 -13.60 -22.17 -11.65
C PRO A 74 -13.33 -20.86 -12.37
N ARG A 75 -14.33 -20.36 -13.10
CA ARG A 75 -14.29 -19.09 -13.82
C ARG A 75 -14.14 -17.90 -12.86
N LEU A 76 -14.81 -17.93 -11.72
CA LEU A 76 -14.71 -16.86 -10.71
C LEU A 76 -13.27 -16.80 -10.17
N ALA A 77 -12.70 -17.95 -9.83
CA ALA A 77 -11.32 -18.01 -9.34
C ALA A 77 -10.31 -17.48 -10.38
N GLU A 78 -10.45 -17.86 -11.65
CA GLU A 78 -9.59 -17.36 -12.73
C GLU A 78 -9.73 -15.84 -12.94
N GLN A 79 -10.96 -15.33 -12.88
CA GLN A 79 -11.22 -13.89 -12.98
C GLN A 79 -10.58 -13.12 -11.82
N LEU A 80 -10.76 -13.58 -10.59
CA LEU A 80 -10.17 -12.95 -9.41
C LEU A 80 -8.64 -13.02 -9.46
N ALA A 81 -8.07 -14.17 -9.79
CA ALA A 81 -6.63 -14.37 -9.99
C ALA A 81 -6.05 -13.40 -11.03
N SER A 82 -6.72 -13.28 -12.19
CA SER A 82 -6.30 -12.41 -13.28
C SER A 82 -6.33 -10.93 -12.86
N ARG A 83 -7.42 -10.49 -12.23
CA ARG A 83 -7.55 -9.10 -11.71
C ARG A 83 -6.49 -8.79 -10.66
N SER A 84 -6.25 -9.74 -9.75
CA SER A 84 -5.26 -9.67 -8.69
C SER A 84 -3.86 -9.46 -9.27
N LEU A 85 -3.48 -10.28 -10.26
CA LEU A 85 -2.20 -10.17 -10.96
C LEU A 85 -2.07 -8.87 -11.76
N GLN A 86 -3.11 -8.50 -12.51
CA GLN A 86 -3.10 -7.29 -13.32
C GLN A 86 -2.93 -6.05 -12.44
N ARG A 87 -3.63 -6.01 -11.31
CA ARG A 87 -3.54 -4.90 -10.36
C ARG A 87 -2.16 -4.81 -9.71
N ALA A 88 -1.58 -5.93 -9.27
CA ALA A 88 -0.22 -5.97 -8.74
C ALA A 88 0.80 -5.40 -9.75
N ARG A 89 0.71 -5.81 -11.02
CA ARG A 89 1.62 -5.35 -12.08
C ARG A 89 1.43 -3.87 -12.42
N ASN A 90 0.18 -3.43 -12.53
CA ASN A 90 -0.13 -2.10 -13.06
C ASN A 90 -0.04 -0.99 -12.02
N GLN A 91 -0.36 -1.28 -10.76
CA GLN A 91 -0.44 -0.25 -9.70
C GLN A 91 0.66 -0.39 -8.64
N PHE A 92 1.15 -1.60 -8.41
CA PHE A 92 2.07 -1.88 -7.29
C PHE A 92 3.44 -2.40 -7.73
N SER A 93 3.76 -2.34 -9.04
CA SER A 93 5.10 -2.66 -9.49
C SER A 93 6.10 -1.61 -9.02
N ILE A 94 7.33 -2.05 -8.71
CA ILE A 94 8.40 -1.17 -8.25
C ILE A 94 8.65 -0.04 -9.25
N ALA A 95 8.62 -0.34 -10.55
CA ALA A 95 8.78 0.66 -11.60
C ALA A 95 7.67 1.73 -11.58
N HIS A 96 6.41 1.31 -11.41
CA HIS A 96 5.27 2.24 -11.32
C HIS A 96 5.39 3.13 -10.06
N GLN A 97 5.71 2.52 -8.92
CA GLN A 97 5.85 3.25 -7.65
C GLN A 97 7.04 4.22 -7.67
N ALA A 98 8.18 3.81 -8.23
CA ALA A 98 9.32 4.71 -8.41
C ALA A 98 8.98 5.90 -9.31
N LYS A 99 8.26 5.66 -10.42
CA LYS A 99 7.80 6.72 -11.32
C LYS A 99 6.87 7.71 -10.62
N ASN A 100 5.89 7.21 -9.86
CA ASN A 100 4.95 8.05 -9.10
C ASN A 100 5.69 8.89 -8.05
N MET A 101 6.63 8.29 -7.33
CA MET A 101 7.44 8.97 -6.32
C MET A 101 8.30 10.07 -6.95
N VAL A 102 8.99 9.80 -8.06
CA VAL A 102 9.77 10.81 -8.80
C VAL A 102 8.88 11.94 -9.29
N SER A 103 7.73 11.62 -9.87
CA SER A 103 6.77 12.62 -10.36
C SER A 103 6.27 13.54 -9.23
N LEU A 104 6.04 12.99 -8.04
CA LEU A 104 5.62 13.78 -6.88
C LEU A 104 6.74 14.69 -6.39
N TYR A 105 7.97 14.20 -6.30
CA TYR A 105 9.10 15.07 -5.94
C TYR A 105 9.31 16.18 -6.98
N GLN A 106 9.16 15.88 -8.26
CA GLN A 106 9.24 16.87 -9.34
C GLN A 106 8.14 17.93 -9.25
N SER A 107 6.90 17.55 -8.95
CA SER A 107 5.80 18.50 -8.82
C SER A 107 5.99 19.45 -7.64
N LEU A 108 6.55 18.96 -6.53
CA LEU A 108 6.86 19.76 -5.34
C LEU A 108 8.14 20.60 -5.51
N SER A 109 9.09 20.14 -6.33
CA SER A 109 10.35 20.86 -6.61
C SER A 109 10.22 21.90 -7.73
N SER A 110 9.14 21.85 -8.51
CA SER A 110 8.81 22.91 -9.45
C SER A 110 8.69 24.20 -8.64
N PRO A 111 9.50 25.24 -8.93
CA PRO A 111 9.34 26.49 -8.22
C PRO A 111 7.90 26.95 -8.45
N CYS A 112 7.12 27.07 -7.38
CA CYS A 112 6.01 28.00 -7.39
C CYS A 112 6.62 29.34 -7.79
N ILE A 113 6.51 29.72 -9.06
CA ILE A 113 6.60 31.12 -9.46
C ILE A 113 5.32 31.74 -8.90
N GLY A 114 5.31 31.92 -7.58
CA GLY A 114 4.30 32.68 -6.89
C GLY A 114 4.50 34.13 -7.26
N GLN A 115 3.42 34.78 -7.65
CA GLN A 115 3.28 36.21 -7.49
C GLN A 115 3.56 36.53 -6.00
N ALA A 116 4.77 36.98 -5.70
CA ALA A 116 5.10 37.54 -4.42
C ALA A 116 4.53 38.97 -4.38
N SER A 117 3.33 39.12 -3.83
CA SER A 117 2.95 40.39 -3.21
C SER A 117 3.61 40.47 -1.84
N GLU A 118 4.32 41.57 -1.64
CA GLU A 118 5.20 41.89 -0.51
C GLU A 118 4.60 41.61 0.87
N GLY A 119 5.43 41.04 1.73
CA GLY A 119 5.13 40.72 3.12
C GLY A 119 6.33 40.04 3.77
N GLU A 120 7.52 40.62 3.58
CA GLU A 120 8.75 40.22 4.25
C GLU A 120 8.67 40.59 5.73
N GLU A 121 8.33 39.66 6.61
CA GLU A 121 8.69 39.73 8.04
C GLU A 121 8.52 38.34 8.69
N GLY A 122 9.56 37.50 8.56
CA GLY A 122 9.57 36.18 9.23
C GLY A 122 10.83 35.35 9.02
N ALA A 123 11.68 35.69 8.06
CA ALA A 123 12.85 34.88 7.67
C ALA A 123 14.15 35.25 8.39
N GLN A 124 14.10 35.71 9.65
CA GLN A 124 15.30 36.22 10.36
C GLN A 124 15.66 35.54 11.69
N ILE A 125 15.19 34.31 11.98
CA ILE A 125 15.53 33.62 13.25
C ILE A 125 16.46 32.41 13.12
N LEU A 126 16.82 31.92 11.94
CA LEU A 126 17.82 30.85 11.84
C LEU A 126 18.94 31.22 10.88
N GLY A 127 20.07 31.64 11.46
CA GLY A 127 21.34 31.75 10.77
C GLY A 127 21.60 30.49 9.93
N ASN A 128 22.18 30.72 8.77
CA ASN A 128 22.29 29.84 7.59
C ASN A 128 23.03 28.51 7.84
N VAL A 129 22.56 27.71 8.79
CA VAL A 129 23.08 26.39 9.16
C VAL A 129 22.00 25.37 8.85
N PRO A 130 22.22 24.46 7.90
CA PRO A 130 21.26 23.41 7.59
C PRO A 130 20.89 22.58 8.83
N TYR A 131 19.60 22.33 9.01
CA TYR A 131 19.04 21.59 10.15
C TYR A 131 19.74 20.25 10.43
N TRP A 132 20.22 19.55 9.38
CA TRP A 132 20.95 18.30 9.52
C TRP A 132 22.24 18.45 10.35
N ARG A 133 22.89 19.61 10.32
CA ARG A 133 24.14 19.87 11.04
C ARG A 133 23.90 19.95 12.54
N TYR A 134 22.75 20.47 12.96
CA TYR A 134 22.31 20.46 14.35
C TYR A 134 22.03 19.04 14.86
N VAL A 135 21.33 18.23 14.05
CA VAL A 135 21.05 16.82 14.38
C VAL A 135 22.34 16.01 14.49
N TRP A 136 23.28 16.20 13.57
CA TRP A 136 24.58 15.53 13.55
C TRP A 136 25.45 15.84 14.77
N GLU A 137 25.56 17.12 15.14
CA GLU A 137 26.33 17.55 16.31
C GLU A 137 25.72 17.06 17.64
N ARG A 138 24.38 16.96 17.71
CA ARG A 138 23.70 16.37 18.86
C ARG A 138 23.94 14.86 18.96
N TRP A 139 24.01 14.18 17.82
CA TRP A 139 24.30 12.74 17.76
C TRP A 139 25.75 12.43 18.14
N LYS A 140 26.72 13.20 17.63
CA LYS A 140 28.14 13.09 18.01
C LYS A 140 28.36 13.22 19.52
N ARG A 141 27.72 14.20 20.17
CA ARG A 141 27.84 14.39 21.63
C ARG A 141 27.31 13.21 22.44
N ARG A 142 26.33 12.46 21.92
CA ARG A 142 25.83 11.24 22.57
C ARG A 142 26.74 10.02 22.37
N LEU A 143 27.53 10.00 21.30
CA LEU A 143 28.44 8.89 20.97
C LEU A 143 29.80 8.98 21.68
N ILE A 144 30.18 10.13 22.23
CA ILE A 144 31.48 10.35 22.89
C ILE A 144 31.38 10.14 24.43
N LEU A 145 30.19 9.80 24.96
CA LEU A 145 29.95 9.55 26.39
C LEU A 145 29.77 8.06 26.76
N HIS A 146 30.22 7.14 25.90
CA HIS A 146 30.41 5.72 26.20
C HIS A 146 31.74 5.25 25.63
#